data_AF-A0A663M143-F1
#
_entry.id   AF-A0A663M143-F1
#
_cell.length_a   1.000
_cell.length_b   1.000
_cell.length_c   1.000
_cell.angle_alpha   90.00
_cell.angle_beta   90.00
_cell.angle_gamma   90.00
#
_symmetry.space_group_name_H-M   'P 1'
#
loop_
_entity.id
_entity.type
_entity.pdbx_description
1 polymer ?
#
loop_
_entity_poly.entity_id
_entity_poly.type
_entity_poly.pdbx_seq_one_letter_code
_entity_poly.pdbx_strand_id
1 'polypeptide(L)' 'IFLDFFFFSPFPLLKVHLSFLLFLHRLAEEARTNAFANKSKIIKPEHTIAAAKVILKKSRG' A
#
# COMPACT_ATOMS: atom_id res chain seq x y z
N ILE A 1 0.08 -21.17 -15.75
CA ILE A 1 -0.98 -21.65 -14.81
C ILE A 1 -1.42 -20.55 -13.83
N PHE A 2 -0.52 -19.91 -13.05
CA PHE A 2 -0.92 -18.86 -12.09
C PHE A 2 -1.33 -17.52 -12.74
N LEU A 3 -0.79 -17.20 -13.93
CA LEU A 3 -1.18 -16.00 -14.69
C LEU A 3 -2.40 -16.21 -15.59
N ASP A 4 -2.66 -17.43 -16.05
CA ASP A 4 -3.75 -17.72 -17.00
C ASP A 4 -5.14 -17.61 -16.35
N PHE A 5 -5.24 -17.85 -15.04
CA PHE A 5 -6.50 -17.73 -14.30
C PHE A 5 -6.94 -16.27 -14.09
N PHE A 6 -6.01 -15.32 -14.20
CA PHE A 6 -6.26 -13.90 -13.95
C PHE A 6 -6.90 -13.18 -15.15
N PHE A 7 -6.73 -13.72 -16.36
CA PHE A 7 -7.15 -13.03 -17.59
C PHE A 7 -8.63 -13.25 -17.96
N PHE A 8 -9.30 -14.24 -17.34
CA PHE A 8 -10.66 -14.65 -17.75
C PHE A 8 -11.81 -14.17 -16.85
N SER A 9 -11.56 -13.28 -15.88
CA SER A 9 -12.61 -12.86 -14.95
C SER A 9 -13.06 -11.42 -15.19
N PRO A 10 -14.33 -11.17 -15.58
CA PRO A 10 -14.88 -9.84 -15.76
C PRO A 10 -15.25 -9.27 -14.38
N PHE A 11 -14.26 -8.89 -13.58
CA PHE A 11 -14.54 -8.39 -12.24
C PHE A 11 -13.95 -6.98 -12.03
N PRO A 12 -14.79 -5.92 -11.95
CA PRO A 12 -14.33 -4.59 -11.53
C PRO A 12 -13.68 -4.63 -10.13
N LEU A 13 -13.99 -5.65 -9.32
CA LEU A 13 -13.37 -5.93 -8.04
C LEU A 13 -11.84 -6.11 -8.14
N LEU A 14 -11.34 -6.66 -9.25
CA LEU A 14 -9.91 -6.89 -9.47
C LEU A 14 -9.12 -5.59 -9.61
N LYS A 15 -9.70 -4.57 -10.27
CA LYS A 15 -9.09 -3.24 -10.38
C LYS A 15 -9.03 -2.53 -9.03
N VAL A 16 -10.09 -2.65 -8.22
CA VAL A 16 -10.11 -2.10 -6.85
C VAL A 16 -9.09 -2.84 -5.97
N HIS A 17 -9.02 -4.16 -6.08
CA HIS A 17 -8.08 -4.98 -5.31
C HIS A 17 -6.62 -4.68 -5.68
N LEU A 18 -6.33 -4.51 -6.97
CA LEU A 18 -5.01 -4.11 -7.45
C LEU A 18 -4.66 -2.70 -6.96
N SER A 19 -5.60 -1.75 -7.03
CA SER A 19 -5.40 -0.39 -6.53
C SER A 19 -5.14 -0.37 -5.02
N PHE A 20 -5.84 -1.23 -4.27
CA PHE A 20 -5.63 -1.41 -2.84
C PHE A 20 -4.27 -2.05 -2.53
N LEU A 21 -3.85 -3.07 -3.29
CA LEU A 21 -2.55 -3.71 -3.10
C LEU A 21 -1.40 -2.74 -3.39
N LEU A 22 -1.53 -1.92 -4.44
CA LEU A 22 -0.59 -0.85 -4.77
C LEU A 22 -0.57 0.25 -3.71
N PHE A 23 -1.72 0.58 -3.12
CA PHE A 23 -1.82 1.48 -1.98
C PHE A 23 -1.08 0.93 -0.76
N LEU A 24 -1.29 -0.35 -0.41
CA LEU A 24 -0.59 -0.99 0.70
C LEU A 24 0.92 -1.06 0.49
N HIS A 25 1.37 -1.33 -0.74
CA HIS A 25 2.78 -1.33 -1.08
C HIS A 25 3.42 0.05 -0.82
N ARG A 26 2.77 1.13 -1.30
CA ARG A 26 3.24 2.50 -1.06
C ARG A 26 3.20 2.86 0.43
N LEU A 27 2.18 2.42 1.15
CA LEU A 27 2.04 2.64 2.59
C LEU A 27 3.16 1.95 3.38
N ALA A 28 3.48 0.70 3.05
CA ALA A 28 4.55 -0.05 3.69
C ALA A 28 5.92 0.61 3.44
N GLU A 29 6.17 1.08 2.22
CA GLU A 29 7.42 1.76 1.87
C GLU A 29 7.60 3.09 2.62
N GLU A 30 6.56 3.90 2.66
CA GLU A 30 6.55 5.19 3.37
C GLU A 30 6.65 4.97 4.89
N ALA A 31 5.99 3.95 5.45
CA ALA A 31 6.08 3.60 6.86
C ALA A 31 7.49 3.10 7.24
N ARG A 32 8.14 2.31 6.37
CA ARG A 32 9.55 1.89 6.56
C ARG A 32 10.49 3.08 6.54
N THR A 33 10.33 3.99 5.58
CA THR A 33 11.14 5.20 5.47
C THR A 33 10.99 6.08 6.71
N ASN A 34 9.76 6.26 7.22
CA ASN A 34 9.49 7.00 8.45
C ASN A 34 10.09 6.33 9.69
N ALA A 35 10.02 5.00 9.80
CA ALA A 35 10.65 4.27 10.90
C ALA A 35 12.18 4.41 10.87
N PHE A 36 12.79 4.35 9.68
CA PHE A 36 14.22 4.56 9.49
C PHE A 36 14.65 5.99 9.87
N ALA A 37 13.90 6.99 9.41
CA ALA A 37 14.12 8.39 9.77
C ALA A 37 14.06 8.62 11.29
N ASN A 38 13.17 7.91 11.98
CA ASN A 38 13.03 7.98 13.44
C ASN A 38 14.01 7.07 14.20
N LYS A 39 14.99 6.46 13.52
CA LYS A 39 15.97 5.50 14.08
C LYS A 39 15.29 4.34 14.82
N SER A 40 14.07 3.97 14.42
CA SER A 40 13.30 2.90 15.03
C SER A 40 13.58 1.58 14.32
N LYS A 41 13.95 0.55 15.08
CA LYS A 41 14.12 -0.82 14.55
C LYS A 41 12.81 -1.50 14.14
N ILE A 42 11.67 -0.98 14.57
CA ILE A 42 10.35 -1.59 14.37
C ILE A 42 9.40 -0.53 13.82
N ILE A 43 8.50 -0.93 12.92
CA ILE A 43 7.40 -0.08 12.46
C ILE A 43 6.39 0.05 13.60
N LYS A 44 6.35 1.24 14.20
CA LYS A 44 5.39 1.62 15.23
C LYS A 44 4.13 2.24 14.62
N PRO A 45 3.00 2.24 15.36
CA PRO A 45 1.75 2.85 14.91
C PRO A 45 1.90 4.33 14.51
N GLU A 46 2.78 5.10 15.18
CA GLU A 46 3.07 6.48 14.77
C GLU A 46 3.61 6.61 13.34
N HIS A 47 4.43 5.66 12.88
CA HIS A 47 5.01 5.68 11.52
C HIS A 47 3.98 5.30 10.45
N THR A 48 3.11 4.34 10.75
CA THR A 48 2.00 3.96 9.85
C THR A 48 0.93 5.04 9.78
N ILE A 49 0.61 5.73 10.87
CA ILE A 49 -0.34 6.85 10.86
C ILE A 49 0.20 8.01 10.01
N ALA A 50 1.48 8.37 10.17
CA ALA A 50 2.12 9.41 9.36
C ALA A 50 2.13 9.03 7.88
N ALA A 51 2.54 7.80 7.56
CA ALA A 51 2.55 7.27 6.20
C ALA A 51 1.13 7.23 5.60
N ALA A 52 0.12 6.79 6.37
CA ALA A 52 -1.26 6.72 5.92
C ALA A 52 -1.79 8.08 5.50
N LYS A 53 -1.52 9.14 6.27
CA LYS A 53 -1.93 10.51 5.90
C LYS A 53 -1.34 10.94 4.55
N VAL A 54 -0.07 10.61 4.28
CA VAL A 54 0.62 10.98 3.03
C VAL A 54 0.07 10.17 1.85
N ILE A 55 -0.05 8.85 1.99
CA ILE A 55 -0.52 8.00 0.89
C ILE A 55 -2.00 8.22 0.61
N LEU A 56 -2.85 8.40 1.62
CA LEU A 56 -4.26 8.76 1.43
C LEU A 56 -4.43 10.11 0.73
N LYS A 57 -3.55 11.09 1.01
CA LYS A 57 -3.54 12.35 0.25
C LYS A 57 -3.15 12.14 -1.22
N LYS A 58 -2.11 11.33 -1.48
CA LYS A 58 -1.63 11.03 -2.85
C LYS A 58 -2.60 10.17 -3.67
N SER A 59 -3.43 9.36 -3.00
CA SER A 59 -4.42 8.48 -3.64
C SER A 59 -5.78 9.14 -3.87
N ARG A 60 -5.97 10.42 -3.51
CA ARG A 60 -7.11 11.20 -4.01
C ARG A 60 -6.88 11.37 -5.51
N GLY A 61 -7.65 10.63 -6.31
CA GLY A 61 -7.63 10.66 -7.77
C GLY A 61 -7.93 12.04 -8.33
#